data_AF-A0A1N6G7N3-F1
#
_entry.id   AF-A0A1N6G7N3-F1
#
_cell.length_a   1.000
_cell.length_b   1.000
_cell.length_c   1.000
_cell.angle_alpha   90.00
_cell.angle_beta   90.00
_cell.angle_gamma   90.00
#
_symmetry.space_group_name_H-M   'P 1'
#
loop_
_entity.id
_entity.type
_entity.pdbx_description
1 polymer ?
#
loop_
_entity_poly.entity_id
_entity_poly.type
_entity_poly.pdbx_seq_one_letter_code
_entity_poly.pdbx_strand_id
1 'polypeptide(L)'
;MKKLTIALMLVLMAGAAAFAQEAKTKERPTPEERAQKQTEMMAKQLELSEAQKAEILAINLENAKKREAEMEAKRAEMDAKREEMSARREEMKVQDEAIKKVLTEEQRAKWEELKESQRHRRGRRPGGEIRERGEIPRRRGDN
;
A
#
# COMPACT_ATOMS: atom_id res chain seq x y z
N MET A 1 31.94 -1.61 36.53
CA MET A 1 31.26 -0.35 36.17
C MET A 1 31.06 -0.16 34.66
N LYS A 2 32.07 -0.36 33.79
CA LYS A 2 31.96 -0.12 32.32
C LYS A 2 31.07 -1.11 31.53
N LYS A 3 30.79 -2.29 32.08
CA LYS A 3 29.93 -3.32 31.44
C LYS A 3 28.43 -3.10 31.74
N LEU A 4 28.10 -2.42 32.83
CA LEU A 4 26.72 -2.11 33.23
C LEU A 4 26.15 -0.90 32.45
N THR A 5 27.01 0.05 32.06
CA THR A 5 26.60 1.20 31.25
C THR A 5 26.22 0.82 29.81
N ILE A 6 26.89 -0.19 29.24
CA ILE A 6 26.58 -0.70 27.89
C ILE A 6 25.24 -1.44 27.88
N ALA A 7 24.93 -2.22 28.93
CA ALA A 7 23.64 -2.90 29.07
C ALA A 7 22.48 -1.91 29.23
N LEU A 8 22.67 -0.82 29.97
CA LEU A 8 21.64 0.22 30.13
C LEU A 8 21.38 1.00 28.83
N MET A 9 22.42 1.26 28.02
CA MET A 9 22.27 1.89 26.69
C MET A 9 21.53 0.99 25.69
N LEU A 10 21.72 -0.33 25.73
CA LEU A 10 21.01 -1.27 24.85
C LEU A 10 19.51 -1.39 25.19
N VAL A 11 19.15 -1.32 26.47
CA VAL A 11 17.73 -1.33 26.90
C VAL A 11 17.02 -0.03 26.52
N LEU A 12 17.71 1.12 26.56
CA LEU A 12 17.19 2.41 26.10
C LEU A 12 16.95 2.46 24.58
N MET A 13 17.77 1.79 23.77
CA MET A 13 17.55 1.70 22.32
C MET A 13 16.43 0.74 21.92
N ALA A 14 16.14 -0.30 22.72
CA ALA A 14 15.03 -1.21 22.47
C ALA A 14 13.65 -0.55 22.72
N GLY A 15 13.56 0.42 23.65
CA GLY A 15 12.31 1.12 23.95
C GLY A 15 11.82 2.08 22.86
N ALA A 16 12.73 2.66 22.08
CA ALA A 16 12.37 3.59 21.00
C ALA A 16 11.79 2.90 19.76
N ALA A 17 12.09 1.61 19.54
CA ALA A 17 11.57 0.85 18.41
C ALA A 17 10.08 0.46 18.59
N ALA A 18 9.60 0.33 19.84
CA ALA A 18 8.22 -0.07 20.13
C ALA A 18 7.19 1.02 19.78
N PHE A 19 7.56 2.30 19.85
CA PHE A 19 6.68 3.43 19.49
C PHE A 19 6.70 3.77 17.98
N ALA A 20 7.54 3.12 17.18
CA ALA A 20 7.65 3.38 15.75
C ALA A 20 6.66 2.54 14.91
N GLN A 21 6.04 1.50 15.48
CA GLN A 21 5.13 0.60 14.76
C GLN A 21 3.65 0.99 14.83
N GLU A 22 3.28 2.00 15.61
CA GLU A 22 1.92 2.52 15.61
C GLU A 22 1.78 3.59 14.51
N ALA A 23 1.92 3.16 13.26
CA ALA A 23 1.40 3.91 12.14
C ALA A 23 -0.12 3.96 12.31
N LYS A 24 -0.62 4.99 13.02
CA LYS A 24 -2.04 5.30 13.15
C LYS A 24 -2.64 5.18 11.75
N THR A 25 -3.42 4.13 11.53
CA THR A 25 -4.16 3.95 10.29
C THR A 25 -5.15 5.09 10.29
N LYS A 26 -4.85 6.16 9.56
CA LYS A 26 -5.74 7.31 9.46
C LYS A 26 -7.05 6.78 8.88
N GLU A 27 -8.12 6.88 9.66
CA GLU A 27 -9.44 6.45 9.21
C GLU A 27 -9.76 7.12 7.88
N ARG A 28 -10.37 6.34 6.97
CA ARG A 28 -10.75 6.85 5.65
C ARG A 28 -11.90 7.83 5.88
N PRO A 29 -11.82 9.06 5.33
CA PRO A 29 -12.90 10.03 5.50
C PRO A 29 -14.18 9.51 4.86
N THR A 30 -15.33 9.86 5.43
CA THR A 30 -16.65 9.45 4.92
C THR A 30 -16.97 10.12 3.57
N PRO A 31 -17.94 9.61 2.80
CA PRO A 31 -18.41 10.28 1.58
C PRO A 31 -18.83 11.73 1.84
N GLU A 32 -19.49 11.99 2.96
CA GLU A 32 -19.95 13.31 3.40
C GLU A 32 -18.78 14.24 3.68
N GLU A 33 -17.78 13.80 4.45
CA GLU A 33 -16.58 14.59 4.74
C GLU A 33 -15.77 14.90 3.48
N ARG A 34 -15.69 13.94 2.55
CA ARG A 34 -15.02 14.16 1.26
C ARG A 34 -15.78 15.18 0.41
N ALA A 35 -17.10 15.07 0.35
CA ALA A 35 -17.95 15.98 -0.41
C ALA A 35 -17.85 17.40 0.15
N GLN A 36 -17.96 17.56 1.47
CA GLN A 36 -17.80 18.84 2.16
C GLN A 36 -16.45 19.47 1.87
N LYS A 37 -15.35 18.72 2.08
CA LYS A 37 -14.00 19.20 1.82
C LYS A 37 -13.81 19.63 0.36
N GLN A 38 -14.34 18.85 -0.58
CA GLN A 38 -14.26 19.18 -2.00
C GLN A 38 -15.04 20.48 -2.31
N THR A 39 -16.26 20.61 -1.78
CA THR A 39 -17.07 21.82 -1.93
C THR A 39 -16.39 23.03 -1.30
N GLU A 40 -15.81 22.92 -0.12
CA GLU A 40 -15.09 24.02 0.55
C GLU A 40 -13.87 24.48 -0.27
N MET A 41 -13.12 23.54 -0.85
CA MET A 41 -12.02 23.90 -1.74
C MET A 41 -12.51 24.63 -2.99
N MET A 42 -13.58 24.14 -3.62
CA MET A 42 -14.19 24.79 -4.79
C MET A 42 -14.74 26.17 -4.43
N ALA A 43 -15.41 26.28 -3.29
CA ALA A 43 -15.95 27.52 -2.76
C ALA A 43 -14.87 28.58 -2.59
N LYS A 44 -13.72 28.19 -2.05
CA LYS A 44 -12.58 29.10 -1.86
C LYS A 44 -11.89 29.47 -3.17
N GLN A 45 -11.70 28.51 -4.07
CA GLN A 45 -10.97 28.73 -5.32
C GLN A 45 -11.78 29.50 -6.38
N LEU A 46 -13.10 29.35 -6.35
CA LEU A 46 -14.01 29.93 -7.34
C LEU A 46 -14.90 31.03 -6.76
N GLU A 47 -14.68 31.40 -5.49
CA GLU A 47 -15.44 32.44 -4.78
C GLU A 47 -16.97 32.21 -4.84
N LEU A 48 -17.38 30.96 -4.60
CA LEU A 48 -18.79 30.55 -4.75
C LEU A 48 -19.70 31.24 -3.72
N SER A 49 -20.90 31.61 -4.14
CA SER A 49 -21.97 32.06 -3.25
C SER A 49 -22.54 30.90 -2.42
N GLU A 50 -23.24 31.19 -1.32
CA GLU A 50 -23.84 30.15 -0.47
C GLU A 50 -24.85 29.26 -1.22
N ALA A 51 -25.61 29.83 -2.16
CA ALA A 51 -26.52 29.06 -3.01
C ALA A 51 -25.75 28.07 -3.92
N GLN A 52 -24.66 28.53 -4.54
CA GLN A 52 -23.81 27.67 -5.38
C GLN A 52 -23.10 26.58 -4.56
N LYS A 53 -22.67 26.89 -3.34
CA LYS A 53 -22.07 25.89 -2.43
C LYS A 53 -23.06 24.78 -2.10
N ALA A 54 -24.32 25.11 -1.84
CA ALA A 54 -25.35 24.12 -1.52
C ALA A 54 -25.59 23.15 -2.70
N GLU A 55 -25.70 23.68 -3.92
CA GLU A 55 -25.86 22.86 -5.14
C GLU A 55 -24.63 21.98 -5.40
N ILE A 56 -23.43 22.55 -5.29
CA ILE A 56 -22.18 21.81 -5.50
C ILE A 56 -21.96 20.75 -4.42
N LEU A 57 -22.37 21.00 -3.18
CA LEU A 57 -22.35 20.00 -2.12
C LEU A 57 -23.22 18.79 -2.45
N ALA A 58 -24.43 19.00 -2.96
CA ALA A 58 -25.31 17.92 -3.37
C ALA A 58 -24.68 17.07 -4.49
N ILE A 59 -24.12 17.73 -5.51
CA ILE A 59 -23.41 17.07 -6.63
C ILE A 59 -22.19 16.26 -6.11
N ASN A 60 -21.38 16.87 -5.26
CA ASN A 60 -20.19 16.22 -4.71
C ASN A 60 -20.54 15.04 -3.80
N LEU A 61 -21.65 15.12 -3.06
CA LEU A 61 -22.14 14.04 -2.21
C LEU A 61 -22.59 12.85 -3.02
N GLU A 62 -23.39 13.05 -4.07
CA GLU A 62 -23.81 11.99 -4.98
C GLU A 62 -22.59 11.30 -5.61
N ASN A 63 -21.64 12.08 -6.12
CA ASN A 63 -20.40 11.58 -6.69
C ASN A 63 -19.52 10.85 -5.66
N ALA A 64 -19.50 11.28 -4.40
CA ALA A 64 -18.76 10.62 -3.33
C ALA A 64 -19.39 9.26 -3.00
N LYS A 65 -20.72 9.19 -2.91
CA LYS A 65 -21.47 7.94 -2.66
C LYS A 65 -21.28 6.94 -3.80
N LYS A 66 -21.41 7.38 -5.05
CA LYS A 66 -21.15 6.52 -6.22
C LYS A 66 -19.74 5.94 -6.20
N ARG A 67 -18.73 6.77 -5.90
CA ARG A 67 -17.34 6.32 -5.78
C ARG A 67 -17.14 5.32 -4.63
N GLU A 68 -17.80 5.49 -3.48
CA GLU A 68 -17.70 4.53 -2.39
C GLU A 68 -18.29 3.17 -2.80
N ALA A 69 -19.47 3.15 -3.41
CA ALA A 69 -20.08 1.92 -3.92
C ALA A 69 -19.20 1.20 -4.97
N GLU A 70 -18.60 1.95 -5.91
CA GLU A 70 -17.66 1.37 -6.87
C GLU A 70 -16.39 0.80 -6.19
N MET A 71 -15.90 1.46 -5.14
CA MET A 71 -14.76 0.96 -4.38
C MET A 71 -15.10 -0.30 -3.58
N GLU A 72 -16.28 -0.37 -2.99
CA GLU A 72 -16.76 -1.57 -2.29
C GLU A 72 -16.91 -2.75 -3.25
N ALA A 73 -17.48 -2.54 -4.44
CA ALA A 73 -17.58 -3.56 -5.47
C ALA A 73 -16.18 -4.05 -5.91
N LYS A 74 -15.24 -3.14 -6.14
CA LYS A 74 -13.85 -3.49 -6.48
C LYS A 74 -13.12 -4.21 -5.35
N ARG A 75 -13.42 -3.92 -4.09
CA ARG A 75 -12.84 -4.64 -2.95
C ARG A 75 -13.27 -6.10 -2.96
N ALA A 76 -14.56 -6.37 -3.15
CA ALA A 76 -15.06 -7.73 -3.26
C ALA A 76 -14.41 -8.50 -4.43
N GLU A 77 -14.28 -7.86 -5.60
CA GLU A 77 -13.57 -8.46 -6.75
C GLU A 77 -12.10 -8.75 -6.44
N MET A 78 -11.41 -7.82 -5.77
CA MET A 78 -10.01 -7.97 -5.39
C MET A 78 -9.81 -9.09 -4.37
N ASP A 79 -10.73 -9.27 -3.43
CA ASP A 79 -10.68 -10.36 -2.45
C ASP A 79 -10.85 -11.73 -3.13
N ALA A 80 -11.84 -11.87 -4.03
CA ALA A 80 -12.00 -13.09 -4.82
C ALA A 80 -10.76 -13.40 -5.67
N LYS A 81 -10.21 -12.38 -6.33
CA LYS A 81 -8.97 -12.52 -7.11
C LYS A 81 -7.77 -12.87 -6.24
N ARG A 82 -7.73 -12.42 -4.99
CA ARG A 82 -6.66 -12.77 -4.04
C ARG A 82 -6.70 -14.25 -3.69
N GLU A 83 -7.88 -14.81 -3.49
CA GLU A 83 -8.07 -16.24 -3.25
C GLU A 83 -7.65 -17.07 -4.45
N GLU A 84 -8.12 -16.72 -5.66
CA GLU A 84 -7.71 -17.38 -6.91
C GLU A 84 -6.18 -17.37 -7.09
N MET A 85 -5.56 -16.21 -6.86
CA MET A 85 -4.10 -16.06 -6.94
C MET A 85 -3.37 -16.87 -5.87
N SER A 86 -3.97 -17.08 -4.69
CA SER A 86 -3.40 -17.95 -3.66
C SER A 86 -3.48 -19.42 -4.06
N ALA A 87 -4.62 -19.89 -4.56
CA ALA A 87 -4.79 -21.25 -5.06
C ALA A 87 -3.79 -21.56 -6.19
N ARG A 88 -3.67 -20.65 -7.16
CA ARG A 88 -2.68 -20.77 -8.24
C ARG A 88 -1.24 -20.79 -7.73
N ARG A 89 -0.93 -20.09 -6.64
CA ARG A 89 0.41 -20.15 -6.02
C ARG A 89 0.70 -21.51 -5.43
N GLU A 90 -0.28 -22.14 -4.78
CA GLU A 90 -0.10 -23.50 -4.26
C GLU A 90 0.07 -24.51 -5.39
N GLU A 91 -0.72 -24.42 -6.46
CA GLU A 91 -0.53 -25.27 -7.65
C GLU A 91 0.86 -25.13 -8.25
N MET A 92 1.37 -23.90 -8.38
CA MET A 92 2.73 -23.66 -8.87
C MET A 92 3.81 -24.25 -7.96
N LYS A 93 3.61 -24.28 -6.63
CA LYS A 93 4.55 -24.92 -5.71
C LYS A 93 4.55 -26.44 -5.89
N VAL A 94 3.38 -27.06 -6.02
CA VAL A 94 3.27 -28.51 -6.26
C VAL A 94 3.95 -28.89 -7.58
N GLN A 95 3.71 -28.11 -8.64
CA GLN A 95 4.38 -28.30 -9.92
C GLN A 95 5.91 -28.15 -9.80
N ASP A 96 6.37 -27.13 -9.07
CA ASP A 96 7.80 -26.89 -8.83
C ASP A 96 8.48 -28.06 -8.10
N GLU A 97 7.82 -28.62 -7.08
CA GLU A 97 8.32 -29.81 -6.38
C GLU A 97 8.38 -31.04 -7.29
N ALA A 98 7.36 -31.25 -8.13
CA ALA A 98 7.35 -32.34 -9.09
C ALA A 98 8.50 -32.22 -10.11
N ILE A 99 8.75 -31.01 -10.62
CA ILE A 99 9.87 -30.73 -11.51
C ILE A 99 11.20 -31.04 -10.80
N LYS A 100 11.40 -30.52 -9.58
CA LYS A 100 12.64 -30.75 -8.81
C LYS A 100 12.96 -32.22 -8.56
N LYS A 101 11.95 -33.09 -8.43
CA LYS A 101 12.13 -34.54 -8.25
C LYS A 101 12.73 -35.22 -9.48
N VAL A 102 12.51 -34.68 -10.68
CA VAL A 102 13.00 -35.25 -11.96
C VAL A 102 14.37 -34.69 -12.33
N LEU A 103 14.75 -33.53 -11.79
CA LEU A 103 16.02 -32.87 -12.08
C LEU A 103 17.20 -33.49 -11.32
N THR A 104 18.39 -33.42 -11.93
CA THR A 104 19.66 -33.64 -11.21
C THR A 104 19.98 -32.46 -10.29
N GLU A 105 20.94 -32.61 -9.39
CA GLU A 105 21.32 -31.55 -8.45
C GLU A 105 21.81 -30.27 -9.14
N GLU A 106 22.65 -30.40 -10.17
CA GLU A 106 23.12 -29.28 -10.98
C GLU A 106 21.99 -28.59 -11.76
N GLN A 107 21.00 -29.37 -12.24
CA GLN A 107 19.84 -28.82 -12.95
C GLN A 107 18.86 -28.11 -12.00
N ARG A 108 18.72 -28.58 -10.76
CA ARG A 108 17.92 -27.91 -9.71
C ARG A 108 18.48 -26.52 -9.39
N ALA A 109 19.79 -26.39 -9.27
CA ALA A 109 20.44 -25.10 -9.02
C ALA A 109 20.13 -24.09 -10.13
N LYS A 110 20.26 -24.49 -11.40
CA LYS A 110 19.90 -23.65 -12.56
C LYS A 110 18.41 -23.30 -12.60
N TRP A 111 17.55 -24.24 -12.20
CA TRP A 111 16.10 -24.04 -12.16
C TRP A 111 15.69 -22.98 -11.12
N GLU A 112 16.31 -22.98 -9.93
CA GLU A 112 16.07 -21.94 -8.93
C GLU A 112 16.51 -20.56 -9.40
N GLU A 113 17.71 -20.47 -9.99
CA GLU A 113 18.23 -19.21 -10.55
C GLU A 113 17.31 -18.65 -11.65
N LEU A 114 16.79 -19.52 -12.53
CA LEU A 114 15.82 -19.14 -13.56
C LEU A 114 14.52 -18.60 -12.95
N LYS A 115 13.97 -19.24 -11.91
CA LYS A 115 12.76 -18.75 -11.23
C LYS A 115 13.00 -17.42 -10.53
N GLU A 116 14.14 -17.26 -9.88
CA GLU A 116 14.50 -16.03 -9.19
C GLU A 116 14.65 -14.87 -10.16
N SER A 117 15.33 -15.07 -11.29
CA SER A 117 15.45 -14.05 -12.33
C SER A 117 14.10 -13.66 -12.93
N GLN A 118 13.17 -14.60 -13.10
CA GLN A 118 11.81 -14.32 -13.55
C GLN A 118 10.99 -13.54 -12.52
N ARG A 119 11.17 -13.80 -11.21
CA ARG A 119 10.51 -13.02 -10.15
C ARG A 119 11.01 -11.57 -10.15
N HIS A 120 12.31 -11.36 -10.30
CA HIS A 120 12.90 -10.02 -10.42
C HIS A 120 12.37 -9.25 -11.64
N ARG A 121 12.20 -9.93 -12.78
CA ARG A 121 11.62 -9.33 -13.99
C ARG A 121 10.14 -8.98 -13.85
N ARG A 122 9.35 -9.80 -13.15
CA ARG A 122 7.92 -9.54 -12.87
C ARG A 122 7.69 -8.46 -11.81
N GLY A 123 8.67 -8.22 -10.92
CA GLY A 123 8.64 -7.14 -9.94
C GLY A 123 8.83 -5.74 -10.54
N ARG A 124 9.46 -5.64 -11.72
CA ARG A 124 9.48 -4.42 -12.54
C ARG A 124 8.24 -4.40 -13.43
N ARG A 125 7.20 -3.68 -13.03
CA ARG A 125 6.11 -3.32 -13.96
C ARG A 125 6.71 -2.57 -15.16
N PRO A 126 6.36 -2.90 -16.42
CA PRO A 126 6.68 -2.03 -17.56
C PRO A 126 5.96 -0.70 -17.33
N GLY A 127 6.71 0.38 -17.09
CA GLY A 127 6.17 1.71 -16.78
C GLY A 127 6.08 2.08 -15.29
N GLY A 128 6.46 1.17 -14.38
CA GLY A 128 6.72 1.53 -13.00
C GLY A 128 8.19 1.85 -12.84
N GLU A 129 8.58 3.12 -12.98
CA GLU A 129 9.86 3.57 -12.44
C GLU A 129 9.92 3.10 -10.99
N ILE A 130 10.85 2.19 -10.68
CA ILE A 130 11.42 2.13 -9.34
C ILE A 130 12.12 3.47 -9.22
N ARG A 131 11.39 4.50 -8.80
CA ARG A 131 12.03 5.59 -8.09
C ARG A 131 12.63 4.88 -6.90
N GLU A 132 13.95 4.67 -6.94
CA GLU A 132 14.73 4.68 -5.71
C GLU A 132 14.05 5.75 -4.86
N ARG A 133 13.51 5.34 -3.72
CA ARG A 133 12.99 6.29 -2.75
C ARG A 133 14.23 6.98 -2.18
N GLY A 134 14.88 7.79 -3.01
CA GLY A 134 15.75 8.87 -2.61
C GLY A 134 14.94 9.66 -1.61
N GLU A 135 15.57 9.86 -0.48
CA GLU A 135 15.09 10.60 0.67
C GLU A 135 14.15 11.73 0.22
N ILE A 136 12.84 11.50 0.34
CA ILE A 136 11.87 12.58 0.21
C ILE A 136 12.26 13.55 1.33
N PRO A 137 12.72 14.78 1.05
CA PRO A 137 12.93 15.74 2.12
C PRO A 137 11.56 15.91 2.77
N ARG A 138 11.44 15.53 4.04
CA ARG A 138 10.25 15.82 4.82
C ARG A 138 10.10 17.33 4.75
N ARG A 139 9.16 17.82 3.97
CA ARG A 139 8.75 19.22 3.95
C ARG A 139 8.25 19.50 5.36
N ARG A 140 9.15 20.00 6.23
CA ARG A 140 8.79 20.74 7.43
C ARG A 140 7.85 21.83 6.92
N GLY A 141 6.56 21.68 7.25
CA GLY A 141 5.65 22.79 7.17
C GLY A 141 6.05 23.75 8.28
N ASP A 142 6.89 24.72 7.93
CA ASP A 142 6.89 25.99 8.65
C ASP A 142 5.68 26.76 8.11
N ASN A 143 4.62 26.80 8.93
CA ASN A 143 3.73 27.94 9.06
C ASN A 143 3.08 27.91 10.44
#